data_AF-A0A928TG99-F1
#
_entry.id   AF-A0A928TG99-F1
#
_cell.length_a   1.000
_cell.length_b   1.000
_cell.length_c   1.000
_cell.angle_alpha   90.00
_cell.angle_beta   90.00
_cell.angle_gamma   90.00
#
_symmetry.space_group_name_H-M   'P 1'
#
loop_
_entity.id
_entity.type
_entity.pdbx_description
1 polymer ?
#
loop_
_entity_poly.entity_id
_entity_poly.type
_entity_poly.pdbx_seq_one_letter_code
_entity_poly.pdbx_strand_id
1 'polypeptide(L)' 'MRHEHLLTVKGPDLYPAVVALLVWGGKWMAVEAGSHARWMHRRGHAPRAEPACAHCRQTLLPTDVATN' A
#
# COMPACT_ATOMS: atom_id res chain seq x y z
N MET A 1 -17.20 1.27 -29.53
CA MET A 1 -17.76 1.59 -28.20
C MET A 1 -16.61 1.75 -27.22
N ARG A 2 -16.53 2.87 -26.48
CA ARG A 2 -15.55 3.05 -25.39
C ARG A 2 -16.27 2.77 -24.08
N HIS A 3 -15.72 1.89 -23.27
CA HIS A 3 -16.22 1.61 -21.92
C HIS A 3 -15.30 2.29 -20.93
N GLU A 4 -15.90 3.03 -20.00
CA GLU A 4 -15.18 3.61 -18.88
C GLU A 4 -15.33 2.69 -17.67
N HIS A 5 -14.19 2.28 -17.10
CA HIS A 5 -14.15 1.49 -15.88
C HIS A 5 -13.90 2.44 -14.70
N LEU A 6 -14.99 2.87 -14.07
CA LEU A 6 -14.94 3.68 -12.87
C LEU A 6 -14.82 2.78 -11.64
N LEU A 7 -14.04 3.23 -10.66
CA LEU A 7 -13.99 2.57 -9.37
C LEU A 7 -15.33 2.72 -8.66
N THR A 8 -15.77 1.64 -8.04
CA THR A 8 -16.87 1.69 -7.07
C THR A 8 -16.38 2.35 -5.78
N VAL A 9 -17.30 2.61 -4.86
CA VAL A 9 -16.98 3.07 -3.49
C VAL A 9 -15.99 2.16 -2.75
N LYS A 10 -15.87 0.87 -3.14
CA LYS A 10 -14.92 -0.08 -2.57
C LYS A 10 -13.48 0.13 -3.06
N GLY A 11 -13.30 0.84 -4.18
CA GLY A 11 -11.98 1.09 -4.77
C GLY A 11 -11.05 1.87 -3.84
N PRO A 12 -11.49 3.01 -3.28
CA PRO A 12 -10.72 3.74 -2.27
C PRO A 12 -10.33 2.90 -1.05
N ASP A 13 -11.23 2.05 -0.55
CA ASP A 13 -10.97 1.18 0.61
C ASP A 13 -9.89 0.13 0.33
N LEU A 14 -9.71 -0.26 -0.94
CA LEU A 14 -8.68 -1.21 -1.36
C LEU A 14 -7.30 -0.57 -1.51
N TYR A 15 -7.23 0.75 -1.69
CA TYR A 15 -5.98 1.46 -1.99
C TYR A 15 -4.85 1.21 -0.98
N PRO A 16 -5.09 1.16 0.35
CA PRO A 16 -4.03 0.83 1.32
C PRO A 16 -3.39 -0.55 1.08
N ALA A 17 -4.18 -1.57 0.71
CA ALA A 17 -3.66 -2.90 0.42
C ALA A 17 -2.79 -2.90 -0.85
N VAL A 18 -3.20 -2.17 -1.88
CA VAL A 18 -2.42 -2.01 -3.13
C VAL A 18 -1.07 -1.36 -2.84
N VAL A 19 -1.05 -0.28 -2.05
CA VAL A 19 0.20 0.39 -1.64
C VAL A 19 1.11 -0.55 -0.86
N ALA A 20 0.56 -1.34 0.08
CA ALA A 20 1.34 -2.31 0.85
C ALA A 20 2.02 -3.36 -0.04
N LEU A 21 1.29 -3.91 -1.02
CA LEU A 21 1.83 -4.88 -1.97
C LEU A 21 2.94 -4.28 -2.85
N LEU A 22 2.77 -3.03 -3.29
CA LEU A 22 3.78 -2.33 -4.10
C LEU A 22 5.07 -2.07 -3.31
N VAL A 23 4.97 -1.63 -2.06
CA VAL A 23 6.13 -1.42 -1.18
C VAL A 23 6.83 -2.75 -0.89
N TRP A 24 6.09 -3.82 -0.61
CA TRP A 24 6.63 -5.16 -0.44
C TRP A 24 7.36 -5.66 -1.70
N GLY A 25 6.73 -5.52 -2.87
CA GLY A 25 7.31 -5.94 -4.15
C GLY A 25 8.58 -5.16 -4.49
N GLY A 26 8.60 -3.85 -4.24
CA GLY A 26 9.80 -3.02 -4.42
C GLY A 26 10.97 -3.45 -3.53
N LYS A 27 10.69 -4.00 -2.33
CA LYS A 27 11.73 -4.50 -1.42
C LYS A 27 12.29 -5.87 -1.84
N TRP A 28 11.44 -6.78 -2.31
CA TRP A 28 11.82 -8.19 -2.48
C TRP A 28 11.97 -8.66 -3.93
N MET A 29 11.34 -7.98 -4.88
CA MET A 29 11.29 -8.40 -6.30
C MET A 29 12.21 -7.59 -7.20
N ALA A 30 13.01 -6.67 -6.66
CA ALA A 30 13.96 -5.86 -7.42
C ALA A 30 15.21 -6.70 -7.77
N VAL A 31 15.09 -7.63 -8.73
CA VAL A 31 16.19 -8.51 -9.16
C VAL A 31 16.93 -7.95 -10.38
N GLU A 32 16.33 -7.04 -11.16
CA GLU A 32 17.04 -6.36 -12.25
C GLU A 32 16.85 -4.85 -12.20
N ALA A 33 17.98 -4.14 -12.20
CA ALA A 33 18.06 -2.70 -12.23
C ALA A 33 17.53 -2.17 -13.59
N GLY A 34 16.21 -2.00 -13.70
CA GLY A 34 15.65 -1.48 -14.95
C GLY A 34 14.19 -1.05 -14.99
N SER A 35 13.25 -1.63 -14.22
CA SER A 35 11.83 -1.36 -14.52
C SER A 35 10.83 -1.42 -13.37
N HIS A 36 11.26 -1.44 -12.10
CA HIS A 36 10.31 -1.29 -11.02
C HIS A 36 10.03 0.21 -10.81
N ALA A 37 8.80 0.63 -11.10
CA ALA A 37 8.35 2.00 -10.82
C ALA A 37 8.68 2.34 -9.36
N ARG A 38 9.61 3.28 -9.15
CA ARG A 38 9.91 3.79 -7.80
C ARG A 38 8.77 4.68 -7.36
N TRP A 39 7.91 4.15 -6.51
CA TRP A 39 6.86 4.94 -5.89
C TRP A 39 7.50 5.96 -4.96
N MET A 40 7.12 7.22 -5.15
CA MET A 40 7.63 8.33 -4.38
C MET A 40 6.45 9.18 -3.94
N HIS A 41 6.39 9.47 -2.65
CA HIS A 41 5.47 10.49 -2.16
C HIS A 41 5.86 11.84 -2.79
N ARG A 42 4.89 12.70 -3.07
CA ARG A 42 5.11 14.02 -3.68
C ARG A 42 6.11 14.90 -2.93
N ARG A 43 6.37 14.61 -1.66
CA ARG A 43 7.41 15.27 -0.83
C ARG A 43 8.81 14.63 -0.94
N GLY A 44 9.05 13.82 -1.97
CA GLY A 44 10.40 13.35 -2.32
C GLY A 44 10.94 12.19 -1.49
N HIS A 45 10.10 11.43 -0.79
CA HIS A 45 10.52 10.25 -0.03
C HIS A 45 9.79 8.99 -0.49
N ALA A 46 10.47 7.85 -0.35
CA ALA A 46 9.87 6.55 -0.57
C ALA A 46 8.76 6.31 0.48
N PRO A 47 7.58 5.82 0.07
CA PRO A 47 6.54 5.48 1.01
C PRO A 47 6.94 4.26 1.85
N ARG A 48 6.50 4.25 3.11
CA ARG A 48 6.43 3.04 3.94
C ARG A 48 4.97 2.66 4.09
N ALA A 49 4.68 1.37 4.01
CA ALA A 49 3.35 0.83 4.27
C ALA A 49 3.35 0.20 5.67
N GLU A 50 2.90 0.97 6.65
CA GLU A 50 2.80 0.53 8.05
C GLU A 50 1.32 0.56 8.47
N PRO A 51 0.74 -0.57 8.90
CA PRO A 51 -0.63 -0.58 9.40
C PRO A 51 -0.69 0.18 10.73
N ALA A 52 -1.75 0.98 10.89
CA ALA A 52 -1.98 1.76 12.10
C ALA A 52 -3.43 1.64 12.56
N CYS A 53 -3.64 1.63 13.87
CA CYS A 53 -4.97 1.61 14.46
C CYS A 53 -5.71 2.91 14.13
N ALA A 54 -6.94 2.81 13.61
CA ALA A 54 -7.74 3.98 13.27
C ALA A 54 -8.11 4.83 14.50
N HIS A 55 -8.19 4.21 15.69
CA HIS A 55 -8.57 4.88 16.94
C HIS A 55 -7.37 5.57 17.62
N CYS A 56 -6.32 4.81 17.97
CA CYS A 56 -5.19 5.33 18.73
C CYS A 56 -4.00 5.81 17.88
N ARG A 57 -4.03 5.58 16.55
CA ARG A 57 -2.99 5.97 15.58
C ARG A 57 -1.62 5.32 15.80
N GLN A 58 -1.52 4.34 16.70
CA GLN A 58 -0.31 3.55 16.89
C GLN A 58 -0.15 2.52 15.78
N THR A 59 1.10 2.21 15.44
CA THR A 59 1.44 1.11 14.54
C THR A 59 0.88 -0.20 15.10
N LEU A 60 0.15 -0.93 14.27
CA LEU A 60 -0.36 -2.26 14.62
C LEU A 60 0.73 -3.29 14.36
N LEU A 61 1.23 -3.91 15.42
CA LEU A 61 2.11 -5.07 15.32
C LEU A 61 1.27 -6.35 15.19
N PRO A 62 1.82 -7.43 14.59
CA PRO A 62 1.13 -8.72 14.54
C PRO A 62 0.71 -9.24 15.93
N THR A 63 1.45 -8.87 16.97
CA THR A 63 1.17 -9.21 18.37
C THR A 63 0.03 -8.43 19.00
N ASP A 64 -0.41 -7.33 18.37
CA ASP A 64 -1.48 -6.47 18.89
C ASP A 64 -2.88 -6.93 18.41
N VAL A 65 -2.94 -8.01 17.62
CA VAL A 65 -4.16 -8.53 17.02
C VAL A 65 -4.56 -9.83 17.71
N ALA A 66 -5.74 -9.84 18.33
CA ALA A 66 -6.36 -11.04 18.89
C ALA A 66 -7.62 -11.41 18.10
N THR A 67 -7.92 -12.70 18.02
CA THR A 67 -9.23 -13.19 17.57
C THR A 67 -10.14 -13.36 18.79
N ASN A 68 -11.41 -12.98 18.65
CA ASN A 68 -12.41 -13.17 19.69
C ASN A 68 -12.92 -14.62 19.71
#